data_AF-A0AAV3XBM1-F1
#
_entry.id   AF-A0AAV3XBM1-F1
#
_cell.length_a   1.000
_cell.length_b   1.000
_cell.length_c   1.000
_cell.angle_alpha   90.00
_cell.angle_beta   90.00
_cell.angle_gamma   90.00
#
_symmetry.space_group_name_H-M   'P 1'
#
loop_
_entity.id
_entity.type
_entity.pdbx_description
1 polymer ?
#
loop_
_entity_poly.entity_id
_entity_poly.type
_entity_poly.pdbx_seq_one_letter_code
_entity_poly.pdbx_strand_id
1 'polypeptide(L)'
;MNIRAIVLLLTVVLPGLAATSLSAYYLFPEWKALEASFKSYEKLAKSPAATIEQLSIAQAAENRHRINCFAEGVGVLLGGVILGIGIHGICAQSSTK
;
A
#
# COMPACT_ATOMS: atom_id res chain seq x y z
N MET A 1 -28.14 2.71 -17.12
CA MET A 1 -27.52 1.95 -16.01
C MET A 1 -28.57 1.73 -14.93
N ASN A 2 -28.69 0.52 -14.35
CA ASN A 2 -29.66 0.23 -13.28
C ASN A 2 -29.31 1.05 -12.02
N ILE A 3 -30.29 1.51 -11.24
CA ILE A 3 -30.07 2.22 -9.97
C ILE A 3 -29.17 1.41 -9.01
N ARG A 4 -29.31 0.08 -9.00
CA ARG A 4 -28.43 -0.80 -8.21
C ARG A 4 -26.96 -0.75 -8.66
N ALA A 5 -26.72 -0.62 -9.96
CA ALA A 5 -25.36 -0.49 -10.49
C ALA A 5 -24.78 0.90 -10.19
N ILE A 6 -25.61 1.96 -10.20
CA ILE A 6 -25.20 3.30 -9.75
C ILE A 6 -24.81 3.27 -8.27
N VAL A 7 -25.60 2.62 -7.42
CA VAL A 7 -25.28 2.47 -5.99
C VAL A 7 -23.94 1.76 -5.81
N LEU A 8 -23.73 0.60 -6.44
CA LEU A 8 -22.45 -0.11 -6.35
C LEU A 8 -21.27 0.71 -6.87
N LEU A 9 -21.46 1.45 -7.96
CA LEU A 9 -20.44 2.32 -8.50
C LEU A 9 -20.01 3.39 -7.48
N LEU A 10 -20.98 4.08 -6.88
CA LEU A 10 -20.73 5.20 -5.97
C LEU A 10 -20.24 4.75 -4.59
N THR A 11 -20.74 3.64 -4.06
CA THR A 11 -20.47 3.23 -2.67
C THR A 11 -19.41 2.15 -2.53
N VAL A 12 -19.01 1.48 -3.62
CA VAL A 12 -18.03 0.38 -3.58
C VAL A 12 -16.90 0.60 -4.57
N VAL A 13 -17.20 0.77 -5.85
CA VAL A 13 -16.16 0.90 -6.90
C VAL A 13 -15.34 2.17 -6.71
N LEU A 14 -15.97 3.34 -6.60
CA LEU A 14 -15.25 4.60 -6.44
C LEU A 14 -14.43 4.65 -5.13
N PRO A 15 -14.98 4.27 -3.95
CA PRO A 15 -14.19 4.20 -2.73
C PRO A 15 -13.04 3.19 -2.79
N GLY A 16 -13.27 2.00 -3.36
CA GLY A 16 -12.23 0.99 -3.54
C GLY A 16 -11.10 1.47 -4.45
N LEU A 17 -11.45 2.11 -5.57
CA LEU A 17 -10.47 2.74 -6.46
C LEU A 17 -9.69 3.84 -5.75
N ALA A 18 -10.39 4.75 -5.04
CA ALA A 18 -9.75 5.83 -4.31
C ALA A 18 -8.77 5.32 -3.25
N ALA A 19 -9.17 4.33 -2.44
CA ALA A 19 -8.31 3.72 -1.43
C ALA A 19 -7.08 3.05 -2.08
N THR A 20 -7.30 2.28 -3.15
CA THR A 20 -6.21 1.62 -3.90
C THR A 20 -5.21 2.64 -4.43
N SER A 21 -5.70 3.67 -5.11
CA SER A 21 -4.87 4.69 -5.75
C SER A 21 -4.12 5.55 -4.72
N LEU A 22 -4.78 5.92 -3.63
CA LEU A 22 -4.16 6.72 -2.57
C LEU A 22 -3.04 5.92 -1.87
N SER A 23 -3.29 4.67 -1.53
CA SER A 23 -2.25 3.83 -0.92
C SER A 23 -1.13 3.50 -1.90
N ALA A 24 -1.43 3.26 -3.18
CA ALA A 24 -0.39 3.07 -4.18
C ALA A 24 0.48 4.32 -4.34
N TYR A 25 -0.12 5.51 -4.28
CA TYR A 25 0.58 6.78 -4.35
C TYR A 25 1.62 6.95 -3.23
N TYR A 26 1.29 6.54 -1.99
CA TYR A 26 2.22 6.61 -0.85
C TYR A 26 3.18 5.41 -0.76
N LEU A 27 2.78 4.24 -1.27
CA LEU A 27 3.61 3.03 -1.27
C LEU A 27 4.92 3.22 -2.02
N PHE A 28 4.90 3.80 -3.22
CA PHE A 28 6.11 3.92 -4.04
C PHE A 28 7.19 4.84 -3.43
N PRO A 29 6.86 6.04 -2.91
CA PRO A 29 7.82 6.87 -2.18
C PRO A 29 8.38 6.17 -0.93
N GLU A 30 7.53 5.53 -0.13
CA GLU A 30 7.98 4.79 1.07
C GLU A 30 8.90 3.64 0.67
N TRP A 31 8.62 2.94 -0.42
CA TRP A 31 9.47 1.86 -0.91
C TRP A 31 10.86 2.34 -1.30
N LYS A 32 10.95 3.50 -1.96
CA LYS A 32 12.25 4.12 -2.29
C LYS A 32 13.01 4.55 -1.03
N ALA A 33 12.31 5.14 -0.05
CA ALA A 33 12.90 5.53 1.22
C ALA A 33 13.38 4.32 2.04
N LEU A 34 12.64 3.23 2.00
CA LEU A 34 13.03 1.95 2.58
C LEU A 34 14.30 1.41 1.94
N GLU A 35 14.36 1.36 0.62
CA GLU A 35 15.55 0.85 -0.09
C GLU A 35 16.80 1.69 0.23
N ALA A 36 16.65 3.01 0.28
CA ALA A 36 17.73 3.90 0.68
C ALA A 36 18.18 3.65 2.13
N SER A 37 17.23 3.56 3.07
CA SER A 37 17.51 3.31 4.49
C SER A 37 18.17 1.95 4.72
N PHE A 38 17.72 0.92 4.01
CA PHE A 38 18.31 -0.42 4.04
C PHE A 38 19.77 -0.40 3.56
N LYS A 39 20.05 0.26 2.42
CA LYS A 39 21.44 0.40 1.91
C LYS A 39 22.33 1.16 2.90
N SER A 40 21.81 2.20 3.55
CA SER A 40 22.54 2.94 4.59
C SER A 40 22.85 2.07 5.80
N TYR A 41 21.88 1.31 6.28
CA TYR A 41 22.07 0.34 7.37
C TYR A 41 23.11 -0.73 6.99
N GLU A 42 23.00 -1.31 5.79
CA GLU A 42 23.93 -2.34 5.31
C GLU A 42 25.37 -1.83 5.24
N LYS A 43 25.58 -0.61 4.74
CA LYS A 43 26.90 0.03 4.69
C LYS A 43 27.45 0.25 6.10
N LEU A 44 26.61 0.68 7.04
CA LEU A 44 27.00 0.91 8.42
C LEU A 44 27.34 -0.40 9.15
N ALA A 45 26.54 -1.46 8.95
CA ALA A 45 26.77 -2.78 9.52
C ALA A 45 28.08 -3.43 9.05
N LYS A 46 28.54 -3.11 7.84
CA LYS A 46 29.83 -3.55 7.30
C LYS A 46 31.01 -2.69 7.75
N SER A 47 30.77 -1.56 8.41
CA SER A 47 31.83 -0.67 8.87
C SER A 47 32.44 -1.18 10.19
N PRO A 48 33.75 -1.43 10.27
CA PRO A 48 34.41 -1.87 11.51
C PRO A 48 34.41 -0.78 12.60
N ALA A 49 34.09 0.47 12.25
CA ALA A 49 34.02 1.60 13.18
C ALA A 49 32.58 1.91 13.65
N ALA A 50 31.57 1.16 13.20
CA ALA A 50 30.19 1.42 13.57
C ALA A 50 29.93 1.08 15.04
N THR A 51 29.28 2.00 15.76
CA THR A 51 28.83 1.74 17.14
C THR A 51 27.46 1.05 17.14
N ILE A 52 27.16 0.34 18.23
CA ILE A 52 25.84 -0.29 18.43
C ILE A 52 24.71 0.75 18.42
N GLU A 53 24.96 1.95 18.94
CA GLU A 53 24.00 3.06 18.92
C GLU A 53 23.68 3.48 17.48
N GLN A 54 24.71 3.68 16.64
CA GLN A 54 24.52 4.03 15.23
C GLN A 54 23.73 2.96 14.47
N LEU A 55 24.04 1.69 14.71
CA LEU A 55 23.30 0.56 14.10
C LEU A 55 21.85 0.54 14.56
N SER A 56 21.59 0.78 15.84
CA SER A 56 20.24 0.78 16.42
C SER A 56 19.39 1.92 15.84
N ILE A 57 19.96 3.12 15.68
CA ILE A 57 19.29 4.26 15.06
C ILE A 57 18.97 3.97 13.59
N ALA A 58 19.93 3.45 12.84
CA ALA A 58 19.75 3.11 11.43
C ALA A 58 18.68 2.01 11.23
N GLN A 59 18.69 0.98 12.08
CA GLN A 59 17.68 -0.08 12.07
C GLN A 59 16.27 0.45 12.40
N ALA A 60 16.16 1.36 13.36
CA ALA A 60 14.88 2.00 13.69
C ALA A 60 14.34 2.82 12.51
N ALA A 61 15.22 3.55 11.81
CA ALA A 61 14.85 4.30 10.61
C ALA A 61 14.36 3.39 9.48
N GLU A 62 15.07 2.30 9.20
CA GLU A 62 14.63 1.30 8.21
C GLU A 62 13.27 0.69 8.57
N ASN A 63 13.11 0.25 9.82
CA ASN A 63 11.87 -0.39 10.29
C ASN A 63 10.65 0.52 10.16
N ARG A 64 10.81 1.84 10.35
CA ARG A 64 9.73 2.81 10.11
C ARG A 64 9.21 2.70 8.68
N HIS A 65 10.10 2.72 7.70
CA HIS A 65 9.71 2.61 6.29
C HIS A 65 9.16 1.22 5.94
N ARG A 66 9.67 0.14 6.56
CA ARG A 66 9.09 -1.21 6.40
C ARG A 66 7.63 -1.27 6.84
N ILE A 67 7.33 -0.70 7.99
CA ILE A 67 5.96 -0.67 8.54
C ILE A 67 5.05 0.18 7.66
N ASN A 68 5.51 1.35 7.20
CA ASN A 68 4.74 2.21 6.30
C ASN A 68 4.46 1.51 4.96
N CYS A 69 5.48 0.94 4.31
CA CYS A 69 5.30 0.15 3.09
C CYS A 69 4.31 -1.00 3.29
N PHE A 70 4.38 -1.68 4.43
CA PHE A 70 3.44 -2.75 4.74
C PHE A 70 2.01 -2.21 4.85
N ALA A 71 1.79 -1.13 5.60
CA ALA A 71 0.48 -0.52 5.76
C ALA A 71 -0.11 -0.06 4.42
N GLU A 72 0.68 0.62 3.59
CA GLU A 72 0.23 1.05 2.27
C GLU A 72 0.01 -0.13 1.31
N GLY A 73 0.85 -1.16 1.38
CA GLY A 73 0.66 -2.40 0.62
C GLY A 73 -0.66 -3.10 0.97
N VAL A 74 -1.01 -3.15 2.25
CA VAL A 74 -2.31 -3.65 2.72
C VAL A 74 -3.45 -2.75 2.22
N GLY A 75 -3.27 -1.42 2.25
CA GLY A 75 -4.24 -0.46 1.73
C GLY A 75 -4.54 -0.66 0.24
N VAL A 76 -3.50 -0.86 -0.58
CA VAL A 76 -3.63 -1.20 -2.01
C VAL A 76 -4.42 -2.49 -2.19
N LEU A 77 -4.07 -3.55 -1.46
CA LEU A 77 -4.73 -4.84 -1.60
C LEU A 77 -6.20 -4.78 -1.18
N LEU A 78 -6.48 -4.18 -0.03
CA LEU A 78 -7.84 -4.06 0.51
C LEU A 78 -8.72 -3.20 -0.41
N GLY A 79 -8.21 -2.04 -0.85
CA GLY A 79 -8.89 -1.21 -1.83
C GLY A 79 -9.18 -1.97 -3.12
N GLY A 80 -8.20 -2.75 -3.61
CA GLY A 80 -8.32 -3.53 -4.84
C GLY A 80 -9.38 -4.64 -4.71
N VAL A 81 -9.45 -5.30 -3.56
CA VAL A 81 -10.50 -6.29 -3.25
C VAL A 81 -11.88 -5.64 -3.24
N ILE A 82 -12.04 -4.49 -2.57
CA ILE A 82 -13.32 -3.75 -2.54
C ILE A 82 -13.74 -3.34 -3.96
N LEU A 83 -12.80 -2.78 -4.73
CA LEU A 83 -13.01 -2.42 -6.14
C LEU A 83 -13.48 -3.63 -6.96
N GLY A 84 -12.79 -4.77 -6.81
CA GLY A 84 -13.13 -6.03 -7.49
C GLY A 84 -14.53 -6.54 -7.13
N ILE A 85 -14.91 -6.49 -5.86
CA ILE A 85 -16.27 -6.85 -5.40
C ILE A 85 -17.32 -5.94 -6.07
N GLY A 86 -17.07 -4.63 -6.12
CA GLY A 86 -17.99 -3.67 -6.75
C GLY A 86 -18.17 -3.93 -8.25
N ILE A 87 -17.07 -4.14 -8.99
CA ILE A 87 -17.11 -4.47 -10.42
C ILE A 87 -17.84 -5.80 -10.65
N HIS A 88 -17.50 -6.84 -9.88
CA HIS A 88 -18.15 -8.13 -9.97
C HIS A 88 -19.67 -8.03 -9.76
N GLY A 89 -20.10 -7.27 -8.73
CA GLY A 89 -21.52 -7.05 -8.44
C GLY A 89 -22.28 -6.32 -9.56
N ILE A 90 -21.62 -5.41 -10.28
CA ILE A 90 -22.21 -4.75 -11.45
C ILE A 90 -22.36 -5.74 -12.62
N CYS A 91 -21.33 -6.52 -12.92
CA CYS A 91 -21.34 -7.49 -14.01
C CYS A 91 -22.36 -8.63 -13.77
N ALA A 92 -22.41 -9.18 -12.55
CA ALA A 92 -23.32 -10.27 -12.21
C ALA A 92 -24.79 -9.86 -12.39
N GLN A 93 -25.16 -8.63 -11.97
CA GLN A 93 -26.51 -8.09 -12.16
C GLN A 93 -26.85 -7.77 -13.62
N SER A 94 -25.84 -7.48 -14.45
CA SER A 94 -26.06 -7.29 -15.89
C SER A 94 -26.34 -8.60 -16.61
N SER A 95 -25.84 -9.73 -16.09
CA SER A 95 -26.03 -11.06 -16.67
C SER A 95 -27.35 -11.73 -16.28
N THR A 96 -28.05 -11.23 -15.26
CA THR A 96 -29.34 -11.78 -14.78
C THR A 96 -30.56 -11.08 -15.40
N LYS A 97 -30.35 -10.25 -16.43
CA LYS A 97 -31.40 -9.64 -17.25
C LYS A 97 -31.47 -10.33 -18.59
#